data_AF-A0A1T1H7C6-F1
#
_entry.id   AF-A0A1T1H7C6-F1
#
_cell.length_a   1.000
_cell.length_b   1.000
_cell.length_c   1.000
_cell.angle_alpha   90.00
_cell.angle_beta   90.00
_cell.angle_gamma   90.00
#
_symmetry.space_group_name_H-M   'P 1'
#
loop_
_entity.id
_entity.type
_entity.pdbx_description
1 polymer ?
#
loop_
_entity_poly.entity_id
_entity_poly.type
_entity_poly.pdbx_seq_one_letter_code
_entity_poly.pdbx_strand_id
1 'polypeptide(L)'
;MIMDINMPNVNGVEATKQLVELYPESKVIILSIHDDENYVTHALKTGARGYLLKEMDADTLIEAVKVVAEGGSYLHPKVTHNLVNEFRRLATSGVSAHPQHEVYPEIRRPLHILTRRECEVLQMLADGKSNRGIGESLFI
;
A
#
# COMPACT_ATOMS: atom_id res chain seq x y z
N MET A 1 -12.84 -7.09 12.66
CA MET A 1 -11.60 -6.56 13.26
C MET A 1 -11.19 -5.33 12.49
N ILE A 2 -10.73 -4.30 13.20
CA ILE A 2 -10.15 -3.10 12.59
C ILE A 2 -8.63 -3.18 12.81
N MET A 3 -7.86 -3.03 11.75
CA MET A 3 -6.40 -3.20 11.74
C MET A 3 -5.74 -1.90 11.27
N ASP A 4 -4.79 -1.39 12.03
CA ASP A 4 -3.96 -0.26 11.59
C ASP A 4 -2.84 -0.78 10.68
N ILE A 5 -2.60 -0.13 9.55
CA ILE A 5 -1.48 -0.49 8.67
C ILE A 5 -0.12 -0.23 9.33
N ASN A 6 -0.02 0.86 10.11
CA ASN A 6 1.23 1.33 10.71
C ASN A 6 1.36 0.85 12.16
N MET A 7 1.50 -0.45 12.34
CA MET A 7 1.77 -1.05 13.66
C MET A 7 3.26 -1.25 13.91
N PRO A 8 3.72 -1.09 15.17
CA PRO A 8 5.09 -1.44 15.55
C PRO A 8 5.30 -2.96 15.49
N ASN A 9 6.53 -3.38 15.17
CA ASN A 9 6.98 -4.77 15.03
C ASN A 9 6.44 -5.51 13.81
N VAL A 10 5.12 -5.66 13.69
CA VAL A 10 4.46 -6.35 12.57
C VAL A 10 3.53 -5.38 11.88
N ASN A 11 3.76 -5.14 10.58
CA ASN A 11 2.91 -4.29 9.75
C ASN A 11 1.47 -4.87 9.71
N GLY A 12 0.46 -4.00 9.72
CA GLY A 12 -0.94 -4.41 9.64
C GLY A 12 -1.32 -5.26 8.44
N VAL A 13 -0.62 -5.09 7.30
CA VAL A 13 -0.79 -5.96 6.13
C VAL A 13 -0.38 -7.40 6.46
N GLU A 14 0.81 -7.58 7.03
CA GLU A 14 1.32 -8.90 7.41
C GLU A 14 0.51 -9.52 8.55
N ALA A 15 0.13 -8.71 9.55
CA ALA A 15 -0.75 -9.15 10.63
C ALA A 15 -2.12 -9.60 10.10
N THR A 16 -2.68 -8.89 9.11
CA THR A 16 -3.94 -9.28 8.47
C THR A 16 -3.80 -10.62 7.75
N LYS A 17 -2.72 -10.82 7.00
CA LYS A 17 -2.46 -12.09 6.32
C LYS A 17 -2.42 -13.25 7.30
N GLN A 18 -1.64 -13.13 8.37
CA GLN A 18 -1.53 -14.17 9.41
C GLN A 18 -2.88 -14.42 10.11
N LEU A 19 -3.65 -13.36 10.39
CA LEU A 19 -4.95 -13.48 11.01
C LEU A 19 -5.94 -14.24 10.12
N VAL A 20 -5.98 -13.92 8.82
CA VAL A 20 -6.87 -14.58 7.86
C VAL A 20 -6.46 -16.03 7.64
N GLU A 21 -5.15 -16.35 7.65
CA GLU A 21 -4.65 -17.72 7.59
C GLU A 21 -5.06 -18.55 8.82
N LEU A 22 -5.00 -17.97 10.02
CA LEU A 22 -5.39 -18.64 11.26
C LEU A 22 -6.91 -18.70 11.46
N TYR A 23 -7.62 -17.66 11.00
CA TYR A 23 -9.07 -17.49 11.15
C TYR A 23 -9.69 -17.04 9.82
N PRO A 24 -10.00 -17.97 8.89
CA PRO A 24 -10.51 -17.64 7.56
C PRO A 24 -11.85 -16.87 7.56
N GLU A 25 -12.66 -17.06 8.60
CA GLU A 25 -13.93 -16.36 8.79
C GLU A 25 -13.76 -14.94 9.35
N SER A 26 -12.53 -14.55 9.71
CA SER A 26 -12.26 -13.22 10.24
C SER A 26 -12.48 -12.15 9.16
N LYS A 27 -13.22 -11.10 9.52
CA LYS A 27 -13.49 -9.98 8.65
C LYS A 27 -12.64 -8.80 9.09
N VAL A 28 -11.64 -8.45 8.27
CA VAL A 28 -10.66 -7.42 8.59
C VAL A 28 -10.88 -6.18 7.74
N ILE A 29 -10.91 -5.02 8.40
CA ILE A 29 -10.90 -3.70 7.79
C ILE A 29 -9.56 -3.05 8.13
N ILE A 30 -8.82 -2.61 7.12
CA ILE A 30 -7.54 -1.92 7.30
C ILE A 30 -7.77 -0.40 7.34
N LEU A 31 -7.12 0.28 8.29
CA LEU A 31 -7.03 1.73 8.41
C LEU A 31 -5.65 2.21 7.99
N SER A 32 -5.61 3.22 7.12
CA SER A 32 -4.36 3.79 6.61
C SER A 32 -4.47 5.30 6.44
N ILE A 33 -3.36 6.02 6.54
CA ILE A 33 -3.30 7.43 6.12
C ILE A 33 -3.08 7.57 4.61
N HIS A 34 -2.72 6.48 3.93
CA HIS A 34 -2.37 6.47 2.51
C HIS A 34 -3.54 5.95 1.67
N ASP A 35 -3.77 6.59 0.53
CA ASP A 35 -4.76 6.24 -0.49
C ASP A 35 -4.12 5.71 -1.79
N ASP A 36 -2.82 5.43 -1.76
CA ASP A 36 -2.04 4.92 -2.88
C ASP A 36 -2.44 3.47 -3.25
N GLU A 37 -2.53 3.24 -4.56
CA GLU A 37 -3.02 1.99 -5.19
C GLU A 37 -2.21 0.77 -4.78
N ASN A 38 -0.90 0.91 -4.57
CA ASN A 38 -0.03 -0.19 -4.19
C ASN A 38 -0.36 -0.67 -2.79
N TYR A 39 -0.55 0.24 -1.83
CA TYR A 39 -0.90 -0.13 -0.45
C TYR A 39 -2.25 -0.82 -0.39
N VAL A 40 -3.23 -0.29 -1.13
CA VAL A 40 -4.58 -0.82 -1.21
C VAL A 40 -4.56 -2.23 -1.82
N THR A 41 -3.85 -2.41 -2.94
CA THR A 41 -3.78 -3.70 -3.62
C THR A 41 -3.07 -4.75 -2.76
N HIS A 42 -1.97 -4.40 -2.10
CA HIS A 42 -1.30 -5.31 -1.18
C HIS A 42 -2.20 -5.69 0.00
N ALA A 43 -2.86 -4.72 0.62
CA ALA A 43 -3.81 -4.94 1.69
C ALA A 43 -4.94 -5.90 1.27
N LEU A 44 -5.55 -5.69 0.11
CA LEU A 44 -6.63 -6.55 -0.39
C LEU A 44 -6.17 -7.97 -0.71
N LYS A 45 -4.94 -8.14 -1.23
CA LYS A 45 -4.35 -9.47 -1.49
C LYS A 45 -4.18 -10.32 -0.22
N THR A 46 -4.15 -9.71 0.96
CA THR A 46 -4.08 -10.45 2.24
C THR A 46 -5.40 -11.05 2.70
N GLY A 47 -6.50 -10.77 1.99
CA GLY A 47 -7.84 -11.21 2.39
C GLY A 47 -8.62 -10.18 3.23
N ALA A 48 -8.11 -8.94 3.35
CA ALA A 48 -8.86 -7.85 3.94
C ALA A 48 -10.18 -7.62 3.19
N ARG A 49 -11.27 -7.41 3.94
CA ARG A 49 -12.61 -7.14 3.41
C ARG A 49 -12.92 -5.64 3.34
N GLY A 50 -12.09 -4.80 3.94
CA GLY A 50 -12.22 -3.35 3.76
C GLY A 50 -10.92 -2.59 3.88
N TYR A 51 -10.92 -1.40 3.29
CA TYR A 51 -9.82 -0.44 3.36
C TYR A 51 -10.38 0.97 3.51
N LEU A 52 -9.93 1.66 4.54
CA LEU A 52 -10.46 2.93 4.96
C LEU A 52 -9.33 3.90 5.31
N LEU A 53 -9.55 5.19 5.06
CA LEU A 53 -8.58 6.23 5.39
C LEU A 53 -8.79 6.70 6.82
N LYS A 54 -7.71 6.90 7.59
CA LYS A 54 -7.79 7.35 8.99
C LYS A 54 -8.45 8.72 9.18
N GLU A 55 -8.51 9.54 8.14
CA GLU A 55 -9.17 10.85 8.12
C GLU A 55 -10.69 10.80 7.92
N MET A 56 -11.25 9.59 7.73
CA MET A 56 -12.69 9.38 7.60
C MET A 56 -13.47 9.84 8.84
N ASP A 57 -14.73 10.22 8.63
CA ASP A 57 -15.66 10.45 9.73
C ASP A 57 -16.08 9.13 10.42
N ALA A 58 -16.60 9.27 11.64
CA ALA A 58 -17.04 8.13 12.44
C ALA A 58 -18.23 7.38 11.80
N ASP A 59 -19.10 8.11 11.10
CA ASP A 59 -20.28 7.53 10.46
C ASP A 59 -19.90 6.59 9.32
N THR A 60 -18.91 6.99 8.50
CA THR A 60 -18.33 6.14 7.45
C THR A 60 -17.71 4.88 8.04
N LEU A 61 -17.04 4.98 9.20
CA LEU A 61 -16.46 3.81 9.86
C LEU A 61 -17.54 2.84 10.34
N ILE A 62 -18.59 3.36 10.95
CA ILE A 62 -19.73 2.57 11.40
C ILE A 62 -20.42 1.89 10.22
N GLU A 63 -20.62 2.60 9.11
CA GLU A 63 -21.18 2.05 7.89
C GLU A 63 -20.31 0.90 7.34
N ALA A 64 -19.00 1.13 7.21
CA ALA A 64 -18.07 0.13 6.72
C ALA A 64 -18.05 -1.14 7.57
N VAL A 65 -18.10 -0.99 8.91
CA VAL A 65 -18.18 -2.12 9.82
C VAL A 65 -19.46 -2.92 9.61
N LYS A 66 -20.62 -2.27 9.43
CA LYS A 66 -21.90 -2.94 9.16
C LYS A 66 -21.85 -3.72 7.85
N VAL A 67 -21.41 -3.08 6.76
CA VAL A 67 -21.30 -3.70 5.43
C VAL A 67 -20.40 -4.94 5.48
N VAL A 68 -19.24 -4.83 6.12
CA VAL A 68 -18.30 -5.95 6.25
C VAL A 68 -18.86 -7.02 7.18
N ALA A 69 -19.55 -6.66 8.26
CA ALA A 69 -20.19 -7.62 9.16
C ALA A 69 -21.26 -8.46 8.45
N GLU A 70 -21.98 -7.89 7.48
CA GLU A 70 -22.95 -8.59 6.63
C GLU A 70 -22.30 -9.49 5.55
N GLY A 71 -20.97 -9.44 5.43
CA GLY A 71 -20.21 -10.24 4.44
C GLY A 71 -19.89 -9.48 3.15
N GLY A 72 -20.22 -8.19 3.08
CA GLY A 72 -19.79 -7.31 2.00
C GLY A 72 -18.33 -6.89 2.13
N SER A 73 -17.91 -6.05 1.18
CA SER A 73 -16.62 -5.36 1.21
C SER A 73 -16.83 -3.85 1.17
N TYR A 74 -15.96 -3.10 1.84
CA TYR A 74 -16.05 -1.64 1.87
C TYR A 74 -14.70 -0.99 1.54
N LEU A 75 -14.69 -0.11 0.54
CA LEU A 75 -13.52 0.66 0.14
C LEU A 75 -13.85 2.14 0.18
N HIS A 76 -12.99 2.92 0.82
CA HIS A 76 -13.13 4.37 0.83
C HIS A 76 -13.21 4.93 -0.61
N PRO A 77 -14.12 5.88 -0.92
CA PRO A 77 -14.34 6.35 -2.29
C PRO A 77 -13.07 6.81 -3.02
N LYS A 78 -12.18 7.51 -2.30
CA LYS A 78 -10.88 7.99 -2.82
C LYS A 78 -9.97 6.84 -3.28
N VAL A 79 -9.97 5.76 -2.52
CA VAL A 79 -9.21 4.54 -2.80
C VAL A 79 -9.81 3.76 -3.96
N THR A 80 -11.14 3.65 -4.00
CA THR A 80 -11.86 2.99 -5.08
C THR A 80 -11.57 3.63 -6.44
N HIS A 81 -11.52 4.96 -6.50
CA HIS A 81 -11.21 5.68 -7.74
C HIS A 81 -9.83 5.27 -8.29
N ASN A 82 -8.82 5.31 -7.43
CA ASN A 82 -7.44 4.97 -7.79
C ASN A 82 -7.34 3.49 -8.23
N LEU A 83 -7.91 2.57 -7.45
CA LEU A 83 -7.90 1.14 -7.79
C LEU A 83 -8.58 0.83 -9.14
N VAL A 84 -9.67 1.51 -9.47
CA VAL A 84 -10.34 1.35 -10.77
C VAL A 84 -9.47 1.86 -11.91
N ASN A 85 -8.76 2.97 -11.73
CA ASN A 85 -7.84 3.51 -12.73
C ASN A 85 -6.67 2.55 -12.98
N GLU A 86 -6.08 2.00 -11.92
CA GLU A 86 -5.06 0.94 -12.00
C GLU A 86 -5.56 -0.25 -12.82
N PHE A 87 -6.74 -0.76 -12.45
CA PHE A 87 -7.32 -1.92 -13.09
C PHE A 87 -7.56 -1.68 -14.59
N ARG A 88 -8.06 -0.50 -14.96
CA ARG A 88 -8.24 -0.11 -16.37
C ARG A 88 -6.90 -0.06 -17.11
N ARG A 89 -5.85 0.49 -16.49
CA ARG A 89 -4.52 0.55 -17.10
C ARG A 89 -3.99 -0.86 -17.39
N LEU A 90 -4.00 -1.74 -16.39
CA LEU A 90 -3.56 -3.13 -16.53
C LEU A 90 -4.37 -3.89 -17.60
N ALA A 91 -5.69 -3.68 -17.64
CA ALA A 91 -6.56 -4.30 -18.65
C ALA A 91 -6.23 -3.82 -20.08
N THR A 92 -5.87 -2.54 -20.25
CA THR A 92 -5.51 -1.99 -21.57
C THR A 92 -4.09 -2.36 -22.02
N SER A 93 -3.15 -2.55 -21.08
CA SER A 93 -1.78 -3.00 -21.39
C SER A 93 -1.71 -4.47 -21.83
N GLY A 94 -2.79 -5.24 -21.68
CA GLY A 94 -2.89 -6.63 -22.14
C GLY A 94 -3.13 -6.83 -23.65
N VAL A 95 -3.27 -5.77 -24.45
CA VAL A 95 -3.59 -5.85 -25.90
C VAL A 95 -2.35 -5.65 -26.80
N SER A 96 -1.14 -5.71 -26.25
CA SER A 96 0.09 -5.66 -27.04
C SER A 96 1.11 -6.68 -26.55
N ALA A 97 0.76 -7.96 -26.71
CA ALA A 97 1.74 -9.04 -26.63
C ALA A 97 2.67 -8.98 -27.85
N HIS A 98 3.74 -8.19 -27.75
CA HIS A 98 4.96 -8.43 -28.52
C HIS A 98 5.91 -9.25 -27.64
N PRO A 99 6.33 -10.46 -28.06
CA PRO A 99 7.09 -11.36 -27.21
C PRO A 99 8.59 -11.10 -27.36
N GLN A 100 9.13 -10.04 -26.73
CA GLN A 100 10.58 -9.84 -26.60
C GLN A 100 10.91 -9.05 -25.33
N HIS A 101 11.24 -9.73 -24.24
CA HIS A 101 12.52 -9.59 -23.54
C HIS A 101 12.58 -10.55 -22.36
N GLU A 102 13.77 -11.10 -22.17
CA GLU A 102 14.16 -12.15 -21.25
C GLU A 102 13.77 -11.88 -19.80
N VAL A 103 13.46 -12.97 -19.09
CA VAL A 103 13.30 -13.01 -17.64
C VAL A 103 14.66 -12.70 -17.00
N TYR A 104 14.97 -11.42 -16.88
CA TYR A 104 15.80 -10.95 -15.78
C TYR A 104 14.86 -10.75 -14.59
N PRO A 105 15.22 -11.17 -13.36
CA PRO A 105 14.47 -10.71 -12.20
C PRO A 105 14.59 -9.18 -12.23
N GLU A 106 13.51 -8.49 -12.57
CA GLU A 106 13.41 -7.07 -12.33
C GLU A 106 13.60 -6.89 -10.82
N ILE A 107 14.84 -6.61 -10.43
CA ILE A 107 15.12 -5.72 -9.31
C ILE A 107 14.40 -4.44 -9.71
N ARG A 108 13.10 -4.36 -9.39
CA ARG A 108 12.28 -3.16 -9.54
C ARG A 108 13.07 -2.08 -8.85
N ARG A 109 13.73 -1.23 -9.64
CA ARG A 109 14.58 -0.17 -9.11
C ARG A 109 13.70 0.58 -8.10
N PRO A 110 14.06 0.63 -6.80
CA PRO A 110 13.26 1.33 -5.79
C PRO A 110 13.14 2.84 -6.04
N LEU A 111 13.81 3.35 -7.08
CA LEU A 111 13.93 4.76 -7.45
C LEU A 111 12.59 5.42 -7.83
N HIS A 112 11.50 4.67 -7.99
CA HIS A 112 10.17 5.27 -8.24
C HIS A 112 9.38 5.61 -6.96
N ILE A 113 9.89 5.19 -5.79
CA ILE A 113 9.30 5.44 -4.46
C ILE A 113 9.93 6.69 -3.82
N LEU A 114 11.14 7.03 -4.25
CA LEU A 114 11.92 8.13 -3.71
C LEU A 114 11.92 9.28 -4.71
N THR A 115 11.61 10.48 -4.22
CA THR A 115 11.88 11.71 -4.96
C THR A 115 13.38 11.80 -5.28
N ARG A 116 13.73 12.63 -6.27
CA ARG A 116 15.14 12.87 -6.63
C ARG A 116 15.98 13.23 -5.40
N ARG A 117 15.40 13.99 -4.46
CA ARG A 117 16.09 14.40 -3.23
C ARG A 117 16.30 13.26 -2.24
N GLU A 118 15.31 12.39 -2.08
CA GLU A 118 15.43 11.23 -1.21
C GLU A 118 16.43 10.20 -1.75
N CYS A 119 16.54 10.06 -3.08
CA CYS A 119 17.60 9.25 -3.71
C CYS A 119 19.00 9.80 -3.39
N GLU A 120 19.18 11.12 -3.44
CA GLU A 120 20.46 11.77 -3.12
C GLU A 120 20.85 11.56 -1.64
N VAL A 121 19.88 11.67 -0.72
CA VAL A 121 20.09 11.39 0.71
C VAL A 121 20.47 9.92 0.92
N LEU A 122 19.74 8.99 0.30
CA LEU A 122 19.99 7.55 0.44
C LEU A 122 21.38 7.15 -0.08
N GLN A 123 21.80 7.72 -1.20
CA GLN A 123 23.14 7.50 -1.75
C GLN A 123 24.22 7.98 -0.78
N MET A 124 24.06 9.17 -0.19
CA MET A 124 25.03 9.71 0.76
C MET A 124 25.12 8.91 2.07
N LEU A 125 24.00 8.32 2.52
CA LEU A 125 24.00 7.39 3.65
C LEU A 125 24.74 6.09 3.31
N ALA A 126 24.51 5.54 2.11
CA ALA A 126 25.22 4.34 1.64
C ALA A 126 26.73 4.58 1.51
N ASP A 127 27.13 5.81 1.14
CA ASP A 127 28.52 6.25 1.08
C ASP A 127 29.12 6.55 2.48
N GLY A 128 28.36 6.35 3.56
CA GLY A 128 28.83 6.47 4.94
C GLY A 128 28.92 7.91 5.47
N LYS A 129 28.26 8.88 4.83
CA LYS A 129 28.28 10.27 5.30
C LYS A 129 27.43 10.44 6.56
N SER A 130 27.93 11.25 7.51
CA SER A 130 27.17 11.64 8.70
C SER A 130 26.01 12.56 8.34
N ASN A 131 24.94 12.57 9.14
CA ASN A 131 23.76 13.43 8.95
C ASN A 131 24.13 14.92 8.78
N ARG A 132 25.15 15.40 9.50
CA ARG A 132 25.66 16.77 9.37
C ARG A 132 26.31 17.02 7.99
N GLY A 133 27.06 16.06 7.47
CA GLY A 133 27.69 16.15 6.14
C GLY A 133 26.69 16.00 4.98
N ILE A 134 25.57 15.32 5.21
CA ILE A 134 24.44 15.26 4.26
C ILE A 134 23.77 16.64 4.19
N GLY A 135 23.49 17.26 5.34
CA GLY A 135 22.92 18.62 5.40
C GLY A 135 23.78 19.67 4.71
N GLU A 136 25.09 19.64 4.93
CA GLU A 136 26.04 20.54 4.25
C GLU A 136 26.09 20.31 2.72
N SER A 137 25.97 19.07 2.25
CA SER A 137 25.99 18.73 0.81
C SER A 137 24.66 19.06 0.12
N LEU A 138 23.56 19.08 0.88
CA LEU A 138 22.21 19.30 0.40
C LEU A 138 21.64 20.66 0.84
N PHE A 139 22.44 21.54 1.43
CA PHE A 139 22.02 22.87 1.90
C PHE A 139 20.73 22.84 2.75
N ILE A 140 20.63 21.87 3.66
CA ILE A 140 19.49 21.66 4.58
C ILE A 140 19.98 21.53 6.02
#